data_AF-A0A643JYQ4-F1
#
_entry.id   AF-A0A643JYQ4-F1
#
_cell.length_a   1.000
_cell.length_b   1.000
_cell.length_c   1.000
_cell.angle_alpha   90.00
_cell.angle_beta   90.00
_cell.angle_gamma   90.00
#
_symmetry.space_group_name_H-M   'P 1'
#
loop_
_entity.id
_entity.type
_entity.pdbx_description
1 polymer ?
#
loop_
_entity_poly.entity_id
_entity_poly.type
_entity_poly.pdbx_seq_one_letter_code
_entity_poly.pdbx_strand_id
1 'polypeptide(L)'
;MVRGIDDETYTRRFTPRRHDSKWSKANKERVEAMVETGKMNPAGMELVEAAKESGEWAAAYRLADDHEIPAELEAALRENETAWENFQNFSNTDQHAFIVAVEEAKTDETKQKRIARTVELAAQDLRAYDENNKRRL
;
A
#
# COMPACT_ATOMS: atom_id res chain seq x y z
N MET A 1 10.10 -11.43 4.27
CA MET A 1 11.13 -11.63 3.22
C MET A 1 11.49 -13.10 3.22
N VAL A 2 11.32 -13.74 2.07
CA VAL A 2 11.70 -15.15 1.85
C VAL A 2 13.04 -15.13 1.11
N ARG A 3 14.00 -15.93 1.57
CA ARG A 3 15.30 -16.08 0.91
C ARG A 3 15.49 -17.56 0.61
N GLY A 4 15.65 -17.90 -0.68
CA GLY A 4 15.99 -19.26 -1.10
C GLY A 4 17.37 -19.65 -0.57
N ILE A 5 17.48 -20.88 -0.08
CA ILE A 5 18.75 -21.49 0.34
C ILE A 5 19.23 -22.43 -0.78
N ASP A 6 18.33 -23.24 -1.32
CA ASP A 6 18.50 -24.09 -2.50
C ASP A 6 17.14 -24.26 -3.21
N ASP A 7 17.05 -25.17 -4.18
CA ASP A 7 15.85 -25.39 -5.02
C ASP A 7 14.64 -25.94 -4.24
N GLU A 8 14.85 -26.49 -3.04
CA GLU A 8 13.80 -27.14 -2.24
C GLU A 8 13.57 -26.44 -0.88
N THR A 9 14.50 -25.59 -0.43
CA THR A 9 14.46 -24.98 0.89
C THR A 9 14.58 -23.45 0.87
N TYR A 10 13.85 -22.82 1.79
CA TYR A 10 13.87 -21.37 1.97
C TYR A 10 13.83 -20.99 3.45
N THR A 11 14.38 -19.82 3.76
CA THR A 11 14.21 -19.20 5.07
C THR A 11 13.22 -18.04 5.00
N ARG A 12 12.46 -17.87 6.07
CA ARG A 12 11.51 -16.77 6.24
C ARG A 12 11.82 -16.02 7.52
N ARG A 13 12.20 -14.75 7.37
CA ARG A 13 12.38 -13.86 8.52
C ARG A 13 11.01 -13.38 9.02
N PHE A 14 10.79 -13.56 10.32
CA PHE A 14 9.71 -12.90 11.05
C PHE A 14 10.31 -11.75 11.85
N THR A 15 9.69 -10.58 11.75
CA THR A 15 10.09 -9.39 12.51
C THR A 15 8.87 -8.97 13.33
N PRO A 16 9.02 -8.75 14.65
CA PRO A 16 7.92 -8.24 15.47
C PRO A 16 7.32 -6.98 14.84
N ARG A 17 6.00 -6.91 14.85
CA ARG A 17 5.27 -5.76 14.34
C ARG A 17 5.42 -4.59 15.31
N ARG A 18 5.54 -3.37 14.79
CA ARG A 18 5.54 -2.13 15.59
C ARG A 18 4.11 -1.64 15.78
N HIS A 19 3.87 -0.83 16.81
CA HIS A 19 2.55 -0.23 17.10
C HIS A 19 1.96 0.57 15.93
N ASP A 20 2.81 1.19 15.09
CA ASP A 20 2.45 2.04 13.95
C ASP A 20 2.45 1.28 12.60
N SER A 21 2.56 -0.04 12.63
CA SER A 21 2.66 -0.82 11.38
C SER A 21 1.31 -0.95 10.69
N LYS A 22 1.28 -0.69 9.38
CA LYS A 22 0.09 -0.89 8.54
C LYS A 22 -0.46 -2.32 8.60
N TRP A 23 -1.78 -2.43 8.56
CA TRP A 23 -2.49 -3.71 8.54
C TRP A 23 -3.12 -4.00 7.18
N SER A 24 -3.18 -5.29 6.82
CA SER A 24 -3.85 -5.76 5.62
C SER A 24 -5.02 -6.67 6.01
N LYS A 25 -6.02 -6.79 5.12
CA LYS A 25 -7.16 -7.70 5.28
C LYS A 25 -6.71 -9.12 5.66
N ALA A 26 -5.76 -9.67 4.92
CA ALA A 26 -5.22 -11.01 5.20
C ALA A 26 -4.52 -11.14 6.56
N ASN A 27 -3.97 -10.06 7.13
CA ASN A 27 -3.42 -10.10 8.49
C ASN A 27 -4.52 -10.09 9.55
N LYS A 28 -5.62 -9.36 9.32
CA LYS A 28 -6.79 -9.41 10.22
C LYS A 28 -7.44 -10.79 10.23
N GLU A 29 -7.67 -11.38 9.06
CA GLU A 29 -8.23 -12.73 8.95
C GLU A 29 -7.38 -13.75 9.72
N ARG A 30 -6.05 -13.62 9.67
CA ARG A 30 -5.14 -14.46 10.46
C ARG A 30 -5.25 -14.20 11.97
N VAL A 31 -5.41 -12.95 12.39
CA VAL A 31 -5.65 -12.59 13.79
C VAL A 31 -6.96 -13.21 14.27
N GLU A 32 -8.04 -13.03 13.53
CA GLU A 32 -9.37 -13.59 13.83
C GLU A 32 -9.30 -15.11 13.96
N ALA A 33 -8.69 -15.81 12.99
CA ALA A 33 -8.51 -17.27 13.06
C ALA A 33 -7.66 -17.71 14.27
N MET A 34 -6.62 -16.95 14.63
CA MET A 34 -5.79 -17.26 15.81
C MET A 34 -6.54 -17.02 17.13
N VAL A 35 -7.42 -16.01 17.19
CA VAL A 35 -8.29 -15.77 18.35
C VAL A 35 -9.32 -16.89 18.48
N GLU A 36 -10.00 -17.24 17.38
CA GLU A 36 -10.99 -18.33 17.35
C GLU A 36 -10.39 -19.67 17.76
N THR A 37 -9.17 -19.96 17.31
CA THR A 37 -8.46 -21.20 17.65
C THR A 37 -7.74 -21.15 19.01
N GLY A 38 -7.85 -20.05 19.77
CA GLY A 38 -7.19 -19.89 21.08
C GLY A 38 -5.66 -19.84 21.02
N LYS A 39 -5.08 -19.63 19.84
CA LYS A 39 -3.62 -19.57 19.62
C LYS A 39 -3.06 -18.15 19.73
N MET A 40 -3.93 -17.15 19.85
CA MET A 40 -3.51 -15.76 20.04
C MET A 40 -2.89 -15.56 21.42
N ASN A 41 -1.75 -14.88 21.46
CA ASN A 41 -1.04 -14.54 22.70
C ASN A 41 -1.36 -13.09 23.13
N PRO A 42 -1.37 -12.75 24.43
CA PRO A 42 -1.49 -11.38 24.92
C PRO A 42 -0.64 -10.34 24.18
N ALA A 43 0.63 -10.63 23.90
CA ALA A 43 1.51 -9.69 23.17
C ALA A 43 1.03 -9.41 21.73
N GLY A 44 0.35 -10.38 21.10
CA GLY A 44 -0.29 -10.20 19.80
C GLY A 44 -1.55 -9.32 19.90
N MET A 45 -2.33 -9.48 20.97
CA MET A 45 -3.52 -8.68 21.22
C MET A 45 -3.19 -7.21 21.52
N GLU A 46 -2.11 -6.93 22.25
CA GLU A 46 -1.65 -5.54 22.48
C GLU A 46 -1.43 -4.79 21.16
N LEU A 47 -0.85 -5.45 20.16
CA LEU A 47 -0.66 -4.88 18.83
C LEU A 47 -1.97 -4.71 18.04
N VAL A 48 -2.96 -5.55 18.30
CA VAL A 48 -4.30 -5.41 17.71
C VAL A 48 -5.03 -4.20 18.30
N GLU A 49 -4.97 -4.02 19.61
CA GLU A 49 -5.57 -2.85 20.27
C GLU A 49 -4.88 -1.56 19.83
N ALA A 50 -3.55 -1.55 19.75
CA ALA A 50 -2.79 -0.44 19.17
C ALA A 50 -3.23 -0.08 17.75
N ALA A 51 -3.47 -1.09 16.92
CA ALA A 51 -3.94 -0.90 15.54
C ALA A 51 -5.35 -0.33 15.49
N LYS A 52 -6.22 -0.70 16.44
CA LYS A 52 -7.57 -0.14 16.55
C LYS A 52 -7.52 1.32 17.00
N GLU A 53 -6.70 1.65 17.99
CA GLU A 53 -6.51 3.02 18.49
C GLU A 53 -5.93 3.95 17.42
N SER A 54 -4.96 3.46 16.64
CA SER A 54 -4.36 4.23 15.53
C SER A 54 -5.24 4.31 14.28
N GLY A 55 -6.33 3.55 14.20
CA GLY A 55 -7.19 3.46 13.02
C GLY A 55 -6.65 2.58 11.89
N GLU A 56 -5.41 2.08 11.98
CA GLU A 56 -4.80 1.17 11.01
C GLU A 56 -5.57 -0.15 10.88
N TRP A 57 -6.19 -0.60 11.97
CA TRP A 57 -7.13 -1.72 11.91
C TRP A 57 -8.25 -1.37 10.94
N ALA A 58 -9.02 -0.30 11.14
CA ALA A 58 -10.10 0.07 10.21
C ALA A 58 -9.62 0.27 8.76
N ALA A 59 -8.45 0.88 8.56
CA ALA A 59 -7.86 1.13 7.24
C ALA A 59 -7.60 -0.14 6.42
N ALA A 60 -7.30 -1.28 7.07
CA ALA A 60 -6.99 -2.54 6.38
C ALA A 60 -8.12 -3.08 5.48
N TYR A 61 -9.38 -2.67 5.70
CA TYR A 61 -10.53 -3.03 4.85
C TYR A 61 -10.66 -2.14 3.61
N ARG A 62 -10.08 -0.93 3.61
CA ARG A 62 -10.20 0.02 2.48
C ARG A 62 -9.40 -0.41 1.24
N LEU A 63 -8.41 -1.30 1.40
CA LEU A 63 -7.55 -1.75 0.29
C LEU A 63 -8.23 -2.69 -0.72
N ALA A 64 -9.50 -3.09 -0.49
CA ALA A 64 -10.23 -4.00 -1.36
C ALA A 64 -11.28 -3.23 -2.17
N ASP A 65 -10.95 -3.03 -3.44
CA ASP A 65 -11.86 -3.01 -4.60
C ASP A 65 -12.29 -1.70 -5.27
N ASP A 66 -12.07 -0.51 -4.71
CA ASP A 66 -12.18 0.74 -5.51
C ASP A 66 -11.40 1.87 -4.82
N HIS A 67 -10.22 2.21 -5.34
CA HIS A 67 -9.50 3.37 -4.83
C HIS A 67 -10.02 4.61 -5.55
N GLU A 68 -10.78 5.43 -4.83
CA GLU A 68 -11.17 6.74 -5.31
C GLU A 68 -9.91 7.56 -5.63
N ILE A 69 -9.80 8.02 -6.88
CA ILE A 69 -8.69 8.87 -7.30
C ILE A 69 -8.88 10.24 -6.63
N PRO A 70 -7.90 10.75 -5.85
CA PRO A 70 -8.01 12.07 -5.26
C PRO A 70 -8.24 13.14 -6.33
N ALA A 71 -9.19 14.04 -6.12
CA ALA A 71 -9.61 15.01 -7.14
C ALA A 71 -8.46 15.85 -7.72
N GLU A 72 -7.47 16.22 -6.90
CA GLU A 72 -6.27 16.95 -7.36
C GLU A 72 -5.39 16.10 -8.29
N LEU A 73 -5.26 14.79 -8.01
CA LEU A 73 -4.51 13.88 -8.86
C LEU A 73 -5.25 13.62 -10.18
N GLU A 74 -6.56 13.41 -10.12
CA GLU A 74 -7.40 13.23 -11.31
C GLU A 74 -7.35 14.45 -12.22
N ALA A 75 -7.48 15.66 -11.67
CA ALA A 75 -7.39 16.90 -12.43
C ALA A 75 -6.03 17.01 -13.15
N ALA A 76 -4.93 16.78 -12.43
CA ALA A 76 -3.59 16.84 -13.00
C ALA A 76 -3.32 15.77 -14.07
N LEU A 77 -3.84 14.55 -13.89
CA LEU A 77 -3.74 13.50 -14.91
C LEU A 77 -4.53 13.86 -16.17
N ARG A 78 -5.75 14.41 -16.01
CA ARG A 78 -6.60 14.81 -17.14
C ARG A 78 -6.05 15.97 -17.96
N GLU A 79 -5.17 16.79 -17.42
CA GLU A 79 -4.43 17.82 -18.19
C GLU A 79 -3.49 17.20 -19.24
N ASN A 80 -3.12 15.93 -19.08
CA ASN A 80 -2.31 15.18 -20.04
C ASN A 80 -3.05 13.91 -20.49
N GLU A 81 -3.67 13.97 -21.67
CA GLU A 81 -4.50 12.88 -22.22
C GLU A 81 -3.76 11.53 -22.23
N THR A 82 -2.50 11.50 -22.66
CA THR A 82 -1.68 10.27 -22.65
C THR A 82 -1.46 9.73 -21.24
N ALA A 83 -1.19 10.60 -20.27
CA ALA A 83 -1.03 10.19 -18.88
C ALA A 83 -2.33 9.63 -18.31
N TRP A 84 -3.46 10.27 -18.62
CA TRP A 84 -4.78 9.82 -18.18
C TRP A 84 -5.13 8.44 -18.75
N GLU A 85 -4.98 8.25 -20.06
CA GLU A 85 -5.24 6.97 -20.72
C GLU A 85 -4.39 5.84 -20.15
N ASN A 86 -3.07 6.06 -20.02
CA ASN A 86 -2.16 5.06 -19.46
C ASN A 86 -2.51 4.75 -18.00
N PHE A 87 -2.81 5.77 -17.20
CA PHE A 87 -3.19 5.61 -15.80
C PHE A 87 -4.47 4.77 -15.67
N GLN A 88 -5.49 5.02 -16.50
CA GLN A 88 -6.72 4.21 -16.50
C GLN A 88 -6.47 2.75 -16.92
N ASN A 89 -5.47 2.52 -17.78
CA ASN A 89 -5.08 1.17 -18.23
C ASN A 89 -4.19 0.42 -17.23
N PHE A 90 -3.68 1.08 -16.19
CA PHE A 90 -2.93 0.42 -15.13
C PHE A 90 -3.80 -0.53 -14.31
N SER A 91 -3.20 -1.57 -13.74
CA SER A 91 -3.89 -2.47 -12.82
C SER A 91 -4.35 -1.70 -11.57
N ASN A 92 -5.38 -2.20 -10.88
CA ASN A 92 -5.84 -1.60 -9.61
C ASN A 92 -4.70 -1.45 -8.59
N THR A 93 -3.73 -2.38 -8.58
CA THR A 93 -2.56 -2.30 -7.69
C THR A 93 -1.60 -1.17 -8.08
N ASP A 94 -1.38 -0.96 -9.38
CA ASP A 94 -0.50 0.09 -9.88
C ASP A 94 -1.13 1.48 -9.71
N GLN A 95 -2.42 1.64 -9.99
CA GLN A 95 -3.15 2.89 -9.73
C GLN A 95 -3.13 3.22 -8.23
N HIS A 96 -3.40 2.23 -7.39
CA HIS A 96 -3.37 2.38 -5.94
C HIS A 96 -1.99 2.81 -5.41
N ALA A 97 -0.91 2.30 -5.98
CA ALA A 97 0.44 2.68 -5.58
C ALA A 97 0.70 4.18 -5.75
N PHE A 98 0.20 4.78 -6.84
CA PHE A 98 0.25 6.22 -7.06
C PHE A 98 -0.67 7.00 -6.12
N ILE A 99 -1.91 6.53 -5.94
CA ILE A 99 -2.91 7.18 -5.06
C ILE A 99 -2.38 7.26 -3.62
N VAL A 100 -1.98 6.13 -3.04
CA VAL A 100 -1.41 6.09 -1.68
C VAL A 100 -0.17 6.95 -1.57
N ALA A 101 0.66 6.97 -2.62
CA ALA A 101 1.83 7.81 -2.61
C ALA A 101 1.47 9.30 -2.45
N VAL A 102 0.44 9.77 -3.14
CA VAL A 102 -0.05 11.15 -3.02
C VAL A 102 -0.69 11.38 -1.64
N GLU A 103 -1.53 10.47 -1.17
CA GLU A 103 -2.23 10.58 0.13
C GLU A 103 -1.30 10.55 1.35
N GLU A 104 -0.19 9.78 1.29
CA GLU A 104 0.81 9.71 2.36
C GLU A 104 1.64 10.99 2.51
N ALA A 105 1.50 11.97 1.61
CA ALA A 105 2.24 13.22 1.69
C ALA A 105 1.75 14.05 2.88
N LYS A 106 2.65 14.31 3.84
CA LYS A 106 2.34 15.10 5.05
C LYS A 106 2.31 16.61 4.82
N THR A 107 2.86 17.08 3.69
CA THR A 107 2.92 18.49 3.33
C THR A 107 2.39 18.69 1.93
N ASP A 108 1.73 19.83 1.70
CA ASP A 108 1.18 20.19 0.38
C ASP A 108 2.27 20.22 -0.69
N GLU A 109 3.46 20.72 -0.35
CA GLU A 109 4.61 20.73 -1.27
C GLU A 109 4.98 19.32 -1.73
N THR A 110 5.04 18.35 -0.80
CA THR A 110 5.35 16.96 -1.13
C THR A 110 4.23 16.33 -1.96
N LYS A 111 2.97 16.66 -1.64
CA LYS A 111 1.79 16.19 -2.37
C LYS A 111 1.86 16.63 -3.83
N GLN A 112 2.08 17.93 -4.07
CA GLN A 112 2.19 18.48 -5.42
C GLN A 112 3.36 17.89 -6.21
N LYS A 113 4.53 17.69 -5.57
CA LYS A 113 5.68 17.01 -6.21
C LYS A 113 5.33 15.59 -6.64
N ARG A 114 4.63 14.83 -5.80
CA ARG A 114 4.21 13.45 -6.11
C ARG A 114 3.14 13.40 -7.20
N ILE A 115 2.21 14.35 -7.22
CA ILE A 115 1.22 14.48 -8.30
C ILE A 115 1.93 14.72 -9.62
N ALA A 116 2.80 15.74 -9.71
CA ALA A 116 3.54 16.05 -10.93
C ALA A 116 4.37 14.85 -11.41
N ARG A 117 5.07 14.17 -10.49
CA ARG A 117 5.85 12.97 -10.82
C ARG A 117 4.97 11.80 -11.27
N THR A 118 3.77 11.66 -10.72
CA THR A 118 2.80 10.64 -11.14
C THR A 118 2.36 10.87 -12.58
N VAL A 119 2.01 12.11 -12.95
CA VAL A 119 1.63 12.47 -14.33
C VAL A 119 2.78 12.18 -15.30
N GLU A 120 4.01 12.55 -14.93
CA GLU A 120 5.20 12.29 -15.76
C GLU A 120 5.44 10.80 -16.00
N LEU A 121 5.33 9.98 -14.95
CA LEU A 121 5.51 8.53 -15.04
C LEU A 121 4.37 7.89 -15.84
N ALA A 122 3.12 8.27 -15.59
CA ALA A 122 1.97 7.75 -16.32
C ALA A 122 2.04 8.11 -17.81
N ALA A 123 2.47 9.33 -18.17
CA ALA A 123 2.69 9.73 -19.56
C ALA A 123 3.72 8.84 -20.30
N GLN A 124 4.67 8.27 -19.56
CA GLN A 124 5.70 7.36 -20.07
C GLN A 124 5.30 5.87 -19.97
N ASP A 125 4.07 5.56 -19.55
CA ASP A 125 3.62 4.20 -19.22
C ASP A 125 4.54 3.54 -18.17
N LEU A 126 4.99 4.30 -17.16
CA LEU A 126 5.81 3.80 -16.06
C LEU A 126 4.99 3.68 -14.79
N ARG A 127 5.22 2.58 -14.06
CA ARG A 127 4.54 2.27 -12.79
C ARG A 127 5.26 2.97 -11.63
N ALA A 128 4.59 3.09 -10.48
CA ALA A 128 5.16 3.75 -9.30
C ALA A 128 6.42 3.06 -8.76
N TYR A 129 6.62 1.78 -9.08
CA TYR A 129 7.78 0.97 -8.72
C TYR A 129 8.51 0.48 -9.97
N ASP A 130 9.83 0.33 -9.89
CA ASP A 130 10.65 -0.28 -10.94
C ASP A 130 10.73 -1.81 -10.83
N GLU A 131 11.45 -2.46 -11.75
CA GLU A 131 11.63 -3.93 -11.73
C GLU A 131 12.32 -4.46 -10.45
N ASN A 132 12.99 -3.59 -9.70
CA ASN A 132 13.64 -3.92 -8.43
C ASN A 132 12.77 -3.56 -7.21
N ASN A 133 11.49 -3.23 -7.43
CA ASN A 133 10.54 -2.78 -6.41
C ASN A 133 11.00 -1.51 -5.67
N LYS A 134 11.77 -0.64 -6.34
CA LYS A 134 12.15 0.68 -5.83
C LYS A 134 11.15 1.73 -6.32
N ARG A 135 10.70 2.58 -5.40
CA ARG A 135 9.72 3.64 -5.68
C ARG A 135 10.34 4.72 -6.58
N ARG A 136 9.61 5.13 -7.63
CA ARG A 136 9.97 6.17 -8.61
C ARG A 136 9.48 7.58 -8.26
N LEU A 137 8.68 7.69 -7.19
CA LEU A 137 8.06 8.90 -6.64
C LEU A 137 8.88 9.52 -5.51
#